data_AF-A0A8T0Z521-F1
#
_entry.id   AF-A0A8T0Z521-F1
#
_cell.length_a   1.000
_cell.length_b   1.000
_cell.length_c   1.000
_cell.angle_alpha   90.00
_cell.angle_beta   90.00
_cell.angle_gamma   90.00
#
_symmetry.space_group_name_H-M   'P 1'
#
loop_
_entity.id
_entity.type
_entity.pdbx_description
1 polymer ?
#
loop_
_entity_poly.entity_id
_entity_poly.type
_entity_poly.pdbx_seq_one_letter_code
_entity_poly.pdbx_strand_id
1 'polypeptide(L)'
;MLTPKLLAIYVGVLAVVADAQVTSDPAAAAYSLSAFAIGDWGTTPYKGSCCSRSDTYSNYDINAEDVVASLMNTEAGNAAVKPKVIIGHGDNFYWTGINS
;
A
#
# COMPACT_ATOMS: atom_id res chain seq x y z
N MET A 1 -20.18 -40.64 26.44
CA MET A 1 -18.77 -41.10 26.34
C MET A 1 -18.39 -41.09 24.86
N LEU A 2 -17.34 -40.38 24.45
CA LEU A 2 -16.88 -40.45 23.06
C LEU A 2 -16.29 -41.85 22.81
N THR A 3 -16.66 -42.47 21.69
CA THR A 3 -16.03 -43.72 21.27
C THR A 3 -14.58 -43.45 20.84
N PRO A 4 -13.67 -44.43 20.97
CA PRO A 4 -12.26 -44.26 20.60
C PRO A 4 -12.07 -43.82 19.13
N LYS A 5 -12.97 -44.23 18.23
CA LYS A 5 -12.99 -43.75 16.83
C LYS A 5 -13.34 -42.27 16.71
N LEU A 6 -14.33 -41.80 17.47
CA LEU A 6 -14.76 -40.40 17.46
C LEU A 6 -13.71 -39.49 18.12
N LEU A 7 -13.02 -39.99 19.15
CA LEU A 7 -11.90 -39.31 19.80
C LEU A 7 -10.71 -39.15 18.84
N ALA A 8 -10.36 -40.20 18.07
CA ALA A 8 -9.27 -40.15 17.10
C ALA A 8 -9.54 -39.14 15.96
N ILE A 9 -10.78 -39.04 15.49
CA ILE A 9 -11.19 -38.04 14.49
C ILE A 9 -11.07 -36.62 15.08
N TYR A 10 -11.54 -36.41 16.31
CA TYR A 10 -11.47 -35.11 16.97
C TYR A 10 -10.03 -34.64 17.17
N VAL A 11 -9.14 -35.53 17.63
CA VAL A 11 -7.71 -35.25 17.81
C VAL A 11 -7.03 -34.98 16.46
N GLY A 12 -7.37 -35.74 15.41
CA GLY A 12 -6.85 -35.50 14.06
C GLY A 12 -7.27 -34.15 13.49
N VAL A 13 -8.54 -33.75 13.66
CA VAL A 13 -9.03 -32.44 13.21
C VAL A 13 -8.39 -31.30 14.01
N LEU A 14 -8.27 -31.41 15.35
CA LEU A 14 -7.60 -30.39 16.16
C LEU A 14 -6.12 -30.23 15.79
N ALA A 15 -5.41 -31.33 15.50
CA ALA A 15 -4.01 -31.27 15.09
C ALA A 15 -3.84 -30.54 13.75
N VAL A 16 -4.74 -30.78 12.78
CA VAL A 16 -4.72 -30.08 11.47
C VAL A 16 -5.07 -28.59 11.63
N VAL A 17 -6.02 -28.24 12.50
CA VAL A 17 -6.42 -26.84 12.74
C VAL A 17 -5.32 -26.07 13.50
N ALA A 18 -4.59 -26.73 14.40
CA ALA A 18 -3.45 -26.13 15.11
C ALA A 18 -2.27 -25.83 14.18
N ASP A 19 -2.01 -26.68 13.17
CA ASP A 19 -0.93 -26.50 12.19
C ASP A 19 -1.24 -25.38 11.16
N ALA A 20 -2.52 -25.03 11.00
CA ALA A 20 -2.97 -23.93 10.15
C ALA A 20 -3.02 -22.55 10.84
N GLN A 21 -2.58 -22.45 12.10
CA GLN A 21 -2.58 -21.16 12.81
C GLN A 21 -1.46 -20.26 12.27
N VAL A 22 -1.85 -19.10 11.74
CA VAL A 22 -0.91 -18.04 11.36
C VAL A 22 -0.27 -17.50 12.65
N THR A 23 1.00 -17.80 12.85
CA THR A 23 1.77 -17.39 14.04
C THR A 23 2.51 -16.07 13.87
N SER A 24 2.57 -15.54 12.65
CA SER A 24 3.23 -14.27 12.34
C SER A 24 2.22 -13.13 12.22
N ASP A 25 2.49 -12.01 12.90
CA ASP A 25 1.83 -10.74 12.64
C ASP A 25 2.71 -9.87 11.72
N PRO A 26 2.34 -9.67 10.45
CA PRO A 26 3.12 -8.86 9.52
C PRO A 26 3.18 -7.38 9.92
N ALA A 27 2.27 -6.88 10.77
CA ALA A 27 2.29 -5.50 11.25
C ALA A 27 3.31 -5.28 12.39
N ALA A 28 3.62 -6.33 13.16
CA ALA A 28 4.62 -6.30 14.22
C ALA A 28 6.02 -6.72 13.75
N ALA A 29 6.15 -7.22 12.52
CA ALA A 29 7.42 -7.68 11.98
C ALA A 29 8.39 -6.51 11.71
N ALA A 30 9.67 -6.72 12.04
CA ALA A 30 10.74 -5.79 11.68
C ALA A 30 11.30 -6.13 10.29
N TYR A 31 11.07 -5.25 9.32
CA TYR A 31 11.59 -5.41 7.97
C TYR A 31 12.92 -4.67 7.80
N SER A 32 13.88 -5.29 7.13
CA SER A 32 15.17 -4.66 6.77
C SER A 32 15.10 -3.79 5.51
N LEU A 33 13.96 -3.82 4.82
CA LEU A 33 13.68 -3.08 3.60
C LEU A 33 12.37 -2.33 3.76
N SER A 34 12.38 -1.08 3.32
CA SER A 34 11.16 -0.30 3.08
C SER A 34 11.23 0.35 1.71
N ALA A 35 10.06 0.60 1.14
CA ALA A 35 9.90 1.21 -0.17
C ALA A 35 8.67 2.12 -0.13
N PHE A 36 8.67 3.17 -0.96
CA PHE A 36 7.46 3.88 -1.28
C PHE A 36 6.76 3.20 -2.46
N ALA A 37 5.45 3.05 -2.36
CA ALA A 37 4.59 2.71 -3.49
C ALA A 37 3.69 3.92 -3.73
N ILE A 38 3.83 4.55 -4.89
CA ILE A 38 3.14 5.80 -5.24
C ILE A 38 2.50 5.71 -6.62
N GLY A 39 1.42 6.44 -6.83
CA GLY A 39 0.74 6.61 -8.10
C GLY A 39 -0.37 7.65 -7.98
N ASP A 40 -0.99 8.00 -9.11
CA ASP A 40 -2.12 8.94 -9.18
C ASP A 40 -1.79 10.32 -8.59
N TRP A 41 -0.55 10.76 -8.76
CA TRP A 41 -0.01 11.97 -8.12
C TRP A 41 0.53 12.99 -9.12
N GLY A 42 0.35 12.75 -10.41
CA GLY A 42 0.96 13.56 -11.45
C GLY A 42 0.38 14.95 -11.62
N THR A 43 1.02 15.73 -12.48
CA THR A 43 0.48 16.99 -12.99
C THR A 43 0.65 17.10 -14.51
N THR A 44 -0.10 18.01 -15.14
CA THR A 44 0.18 18.43 -16.52
C THR A 44 1.38 19.39 -16.54
N PRO A 45 2.08 19.59 -17.68
CA PRO A 45 3.19 20.56 -17.77
C PRO A 45 2.83 22.00 -17.38
N TYR A 46 1.54 22.34 -17.40
CA TYR A 46 1.02 23.67 -17.06
C TYR A 46 0.35 23.71 -15.69
N LYS A 47 0.68 22.75 -14.82
CA LYS A 47 0.17 22.65 -13.44
C LYS A 47 -1.35 22.43 -13.41
N GLY A 48 -1.78 21.30 -13.97
CA GLY A 48 -3.19 20.88 -14.06
C GLY A 48 -3.39 19.45 -13.60
N SER A 49 -4.64 19.04 -13.38
CA SER A 49 -4.97 17.73 -12.79
C SER A 49 -5.98 16.94 -13.63
N CYS A 50 -5.85 15.60 -13.63
CA CYS A 50 -6.89 14.71 -14.18
C CYS A 50 -8.23 14.85 -13.44
N CYS A 51 -8.19 15.29 -12.16
CA CYS A 51 -9.35 15.47 -11.31
C CYS A 51 -10.19 16.71 -11.64
N SER A 52 -9.77 17.55 -12.60
CA SER A 52 -10.49 18.79 -12.97
C SER A 52 -11.94 18.60 -13.42
N ARG A 53 -12.34 17.36 -13.72
CA ARG A 53 -13.72 16.98 -14.08
C ARG A 53 -14.59 16.60 -12.88
N SER A 54 -14.01 16.53 -11.67
CA SER A 54 -14.72 16.18 -10.44
C SER A 54 -15.30 17.42 -9.77
N ASP A 55 -16.52 17.32 -9.22
CA ASP A 55 -17.14 18.36 -8.40
C ASP A 55 -16.40 18.61 -7.08
N THR A 56 -15.54 17.67 -6.66
CA THR A 56 -14.72 17.77 -5.43
C THR A 56 -13.29 18.25 -5.72
N TYR A 57 -13.01 18.68 -6.94
CA TYR A 57 -11.68 19.16 -7.35
C TYR A 57 -11.20 20.32 -6.46
N SER A 58 -9.94 20.24 -6.04
CA SER A 58 -9.36 21.16 -5.08
C SER A 58 -7.91 21.52 -5.40
N ASN A 59 -7.33 22.41 -4.59
CA ASN A 59 -5.92 22.77 -4.72
C ASN A 59 -4.96 21.60 -4.44
N TYR A 60 -5.39 20.55 -3.73
CA TYR A 60 -4.56 19.36 -3.52
C TYR A 60 -4.29 18.64 -4.84
N ASP A 61 -5.29 18.59 -5.72
CA ASP A 61 -5.20 17.91 -7.01
C ASP A 61 -4.25 18.63 -7.99
N ILE A 62 -4.16 19.96 -7.89
CA ILE A 62 -3.25 20.80 -8.70
C ILE A 62 -1.80 20.65 -8.24
N ASN A 63 -1.60 20.51 -6.93
CA ASN A 63 -0.30 20.46 -6.28
C ASN A 63 0.05 19.04 -5.82
N ALA A 64 -0.51 18.01 -6.47
CA ALA A 64 -0.39 16.62 -6.05
C ALA A 64 1.09 16.18 -5.95
N GLU A 65 1.93 16.59 -6.89
CA GLU A 65 3.37 16.30 -6.87
C GLU A 65 4.07 16.87 -5.63
N ASP A 66 3.81 18.15 -5.30
CA ASP A 66 4.38 18.82 -4.13
C ASP A 66 3.88 18.21 -2.82
N VAL A 67 2.58 17.89 -2.75
CA VAL A 67 1.93 17.30 -1.58
C VAL A 67 2.49 15.90 -1.32
N VAL A 68 2.55 15.04 -2.34
CA VAL A 68 3.09 13.68 -2.21
C VAL A 68 4.58 13.72 -1.89
N ALA A 69 5.36 14.61 -2.49
CA ALA A 69 6.77 14.78 -2.13
C ALA A 69 6.95 15.19 -0.66
N SER A 70 6.11 16.10 -0.15
CA SER A 70 6.13 16.52 1.27
C SER A 70 5.79 15.36 2.22
N LEU A 71 4.79 14.55 1.88
CA LEU A 71 4.42 13.35 2.63
C LEU A 71 5.56 12.33 2.62
N MET A 72 6.12 12.02 1.43
CA MET A 72 7.25 11.11 1.31
C MET A 72 8.45 11.58 2.14
N ASN A 73 8.77 12.88 2.14
CA ASN A 73 9.84 13.41 2.96
C ASN A 73 9.57 13.23 4.47
N THR A 74 8.35 13.51 4.91
CA THR A 74 7.92 13.32 6.31
C THR A 74 8.02 11.85 6.73
N GLU A 75 7.45 10.95 5.93
CA GLU A 75 7.45 9.51 6.20
C GLU A 75 8.85 8.91 6.15
N ALA A 76 9.67 9.31 5.18
CA ALA A 76 11.08 8.90 5.15
C ALA A 76 11.82 9.38 6.40
N GLY A 77 11.56 10.61 6.87
CA GLY A 77 12.13 11.16 8.10
C GLY A 77 11.77 10.34 9.34
N ASN A 78 10.52 9.90 9.45
CA ASN A 78 9.99 9.19 10.61
C ASN A 78 10.23 7.67 10.58
N ALA A 79 10.43 7.07 9.41
CA ALA A 79 10.57 5.62 9.27
C ALA A 79 11.84 5.08 9.97
N ALA A 80 11.68 3.98 10.73
CA ALA A 80 12.79 3.28 11.37
C ALA A 80 13.78 2.71 10.32
N VAL A 81 13.25 2.21 9.20
CA VAL A 81 14.03 1.82 8.02
C VAL A 81 13.72 2.78 6.90
N LYS A 82 14.75 3.47 6.40
CA LYS A 82 14.60 4.48 5.34
C LYS A 82 14.27 3.82 3.99
N PRO A 83 13.27 4.35 3.24
CA PRO A 83 12.91 3.82 1.93
C PRO A 83 14.10 3.77 0.99
N LYS A 84 14.32 2.61 0.36
CA LYS A 84 15.43 2.38 -0.59
C LYS A 84 14.98 2.38 -2.05
N VAL A 85 13.68 2.25 -2.27
CA VAL A 85 13.06 2.11 -3.60
C VAL A 85 11.77 2.92 -3.63
N ILE A 86 11.48 3.51 -4.78
CA ILE A 86 10.17 4.08 -5.12
C ILE A 86 9.60 3.22 -6.24
N ILE A 87 8.40 2.68 -6.01
CA ILE A 87 7.63 1.89 -6.97
C ILE A 87 6.49 2.77 -7.45
N GLY A 88 6.62 3.30 -8.67
CA GLY A 88 5.56 4.05 -9.33
C GLY A 88 4.57 3.11 -10.01
N HIS A 89 3.30 3.12 -9.59
CA HIS A 89 2.27 2.24 -10.16
C HIS A 89 1.41 2.89 -11.26
N GLY A 90 1.66 4.14 -11.63
CA GLY A 90 0.98 4.81 -12.74
C GLY A 90 0.66 6.27 -12.46
N ASP A 91 0.23 6.99 -13.49
CA ASP A 91 -0.35 8.34 -13.37
C ASP A 91 0.57 9.37 -12.68
N ASN A 92 1.87 9.24 -12.95
CA ASN A 92 2.91 10.16 -12.49
C ASN A 92 2.92 11.48 -13.27
N PHE A 93 2.33 11.51 -14.46
CA PHE A 93 2.15 12.72 -15.27
C PHE A 93 0.80 12.64 -15.95
N TYR A 94 0.01 13.70 -15.83
CA TYR A 94 -1.25 13.82 -16.56
C TYR A 94 -0.96 14.45 -17.91
N TRP A 95 -0.56 13.61 -18.85
CA TRP A 95 -0.24 14.01 -20.21
C TRP A 95 -1.23 13.33 -21.18
N THR A 96 -1.90 14.14 -21.99
CA THR A 96 -2.94 13.68 -22.93
C THR A 96 -2.39 13.25 -24.30
N GLY A 97 -1.07 13.32 -24.52
CA GLY A 97 -0.40 12.87 -25.74
C GLY A 97 0.28 13.99 -26.52
N ILE A 98 1.13 13.62 -27.50
CA ILE A 98 1.62 14.59 -28.51
C ILE A 98 0.42 14.88 -29.44
N ASN A 99 0.01 16.16 -29.52
CA ASN A 99 -1.14 16.70 -30.28
C ASN A 99 -2.53 16.63 -29.62
N SER A 100 -2.65 16.65 -28.29
CA SER A 100 -3.94 16.90 -27.62
C SER A 100 -4.30 18.37 -27.55
#